data_AF-A0A0D2JDU4-F1
#
_entry.id   AF-A0A0D2JDU4-F1
#
_cell.length_a   1.000
_cell.length_b   1.000
_cell.length_c   1.000
_cell.angle_alpha   90.00
_cell.angle_beta   90.00
_cell.angle_gamma   90.00
#
_symmetry.space_group_name_H-M   'P 1'
#
loop_
_entity.id
_entity.type
_entity.pdbx_description
1 polymer ?
#
loop_
_entity_poly.entity_id
_entity_poly.type
_entity_poly.pdbx_seq_one_letter_code
_entity_poly.pdbx_strand_id
1 'polypeptide(L)'
;MALLLFLVLFSSLWNTTSCLEIANIYPYNGTPLKMEWKYEKSDLDLLCLLSFVYDKNSTVFNITCNDTIYKQFDPHMKSLFSSNNNTHEYHYTHGEQNNNSIDSQSKIVSPNYYKLYDNQNAHTPSTVAIAEIIKNKKVALYTGAGISAGIVPTMKELESSLHFYKYHNLLPDFCMFLKKIIKHQDSLLQTMSHFYNACINGNPSTAHYAVAQLVADTKWQLITENVDLFHQKTGLVPILATQSENIAHIQQLCTEVEYILAIGLSEDQSSFLSYFKKCNPTGIIIGCNLVRPDYLSDTDIWLAGDIQKTLPELAHTMSLFTSKK
;
A
#
# COMPACT_ATOMS: atom_id res chain seq x y z
N MET A 1 -19.07 8.49 -21.80
CA MET A 1 -19.51 9.64 -20.99
C MET A 1 -18.79 9.52 -19.66
N ALA A 2 -17.69 10.25 -19.47
CA ALA A 2 -16.80 10.08 -18.33
C ALA A 2 -17.36 10.80 -17.10
N LEU A 3 -17.93 10.05 -16.16
CA LEU A 3 -18.25 10.55 -14.83
C LEU A 3 -16.96 10.51 -14.00
N LEU A 4 -16.36 11.68 -13.75
CA LEU A 4 -15.42 11.87 -12.64
C LEU A 4 -16.22 11.75 -11.34
N LEU A 5 -16.09 10.63 -10.65
CA LEU A 5 -16.56 10.45 -9.28
C LEU A 5 -15.36 10.62 -8.34
N PHE A 6 -15.43 11.68 -7.52
CA PHE A 6 -14.47 11.99 -6.47
C PHE A 6 -14.51 10.90 -5.38
N LEU A 7 -13.34 10.35 -5.04
CA LEU A 7 -13.13 9.49 -3.88
C LEU A 7 -13.10 10.33 -2.59
N VAL A 8 -14.13 10.18 -1.76
CA VAL A 8 -14.06 10.37 -0.30
C VAL A 8 -14.96 9.30 0.32
N LEU A 9 -14.47 8.09 0.48
CA LEU A 9 -15.18 7.06 1.21
C LEU A 9 -14.19 6.08 1.81
N PHE A 10 -13.55 6.44 2.92
CA PHE A 10 -13.16 5.48 3.99
C PHE A 10 -13.02 6.15 5.36
N SER A 11 -12.85 7.48 5.43
CA SER A 11 -12.75 8.22 6.70
C SER A 11 -14.08 8.44 7.45
N SER A 12 -15.26 8.36 6.80
CA SER A 12 -16.54 8.72 7.45
C SER A 12 -17.11 7.68 8.43
N LEU A 13 -16.48 6.51 8.55
CA LEU A 13 -16.89 5.45 9.48
C LEU A 13 -15.93 5.26 10.67
N TRP A 14 -14.80 5.97 10.71
CA TRP A 14 -13.74 5.73 11.68
C TRP A 14 -13.19 7.06 12.20
N ASN A 15 -13.33 7.29 13.50
CA ASN A 15 -13.03 8.54 14.18
C ASN A 15 -11.66 9.14 13.82
N THR A 16 -11.68 10.38 13.32
CA THR A 16 -10.66 11.44 13.49
C THR A 16 -9.22 10.97 13.64
N THR A 17 -8.52 10.80 12.53
CA THR A 17 -7.06 10.93 12.48
C THR A 17 -6.65 11.40 11.09
N SER A 18 -5.58 12.18 11.01
CA SER A 18 -5.01 12.70 9.77
C SER A 18 -4.57 11.51 8.88
N CYS A 19 -5.42 11.09 7.95
CA CYS A 19 -5.13 9.93 7.10
C CYS A 19 -4.39 10.36 5.83
N LEU A 20 -3.16 9.88 5.66
CA LEU A 20 -2.48 9.86 4.37
C LEU A 20 -3.10 8.72 3.53
N GLU A 21 -4.08 9.03 2.70
CA GLU A 21 -4.68 8.01 1.81
C GLU A 21 -3.95 8.04 0.45
N ILE A 22 -3.32 6.93 0.04
CA ILE A 22 -2.93 6.73 -1.36
C ILE A 22 -4.19 6.41 -2.14
N ALA A 23 -4.66 7.38 -2.92
CA ALA A 23 -5.99 7.25 -3.53
C ALA A 23 -6.03 6.16 -4.61
N ASN A 24 -5.06 6.10 -5.53
CA ASN A 24 -5.06 5.14 -6.64
C ASN A 24 -3.66 4.98 -7.26
N ILE A 25 -3.44 3.89 -7.99
CA ILE A 25 -2.41 3.76 -9.03
C ILE A 25 -3.14 3.22 -10.27
N TYR A 26 -3.17 3.98 -11.37
CA TYR A 26 -3.85 3.60 -12.61
C TYR A 26 -2.85 3.24 -13.72
N PRO A 27 -2.38 2.00 -13.83
CA PRO A 27 -1.67 1.56 -15.01
C PRO A 27 -2.64 0.76 -15.86
N TYR A 28 -3.30 1.43 -16.79
CA TYR A 28 -3.96 0.74 -17.89
C TYR A 28 -3.95 1.62 -19.15
N ASN A 29 -3.47 1.08 -20.26
CA ASN A 29 -3.55 1.65 -21.60
C ASN A 29 -2.95 3.07 -21.79
N GLY A 30 -1.72 3.30 -21.33
CA GLY A 30 -1.03 4.58 -21.57
C GLY A 30 -1.57 5.76 -20.77
N THR A 31 -2.42 5.51 -19.76
CA THR A 31 -2.82 6.53 -18.79
C THR A 31 -1.66 6.79 -17.84
N PRO A 32 -1.31 8.08 -17.56
CA PRO A 32 -0.31 8.42 -16.58
C PRO A 32 -0.66 7.86 -15.20
N LEU A 33 0.36 7.38 -14.51
CA LEU A 33 0.18 6.80 -13.19
C LEU A 33 0.09 7.95 -12.18
N LYS A 34 -1.07 8.07 -11.54
CA LYS A 34 -1.38 9.14 -10.59
C LYS A 34 -1.48 8.59 -9.18
N MET A 35 -0.66 9.07 -8.26
CA MET A 35 -0.81 8.90 -6.81
C MET A 35 -1.28 10.19 -6.21
N GLU A 36 -2.22 10.10 -5.27
CA GLU A 36 -2.68 11.26 -4.53
C GLU A 36 -2.57 10.99 -3.04
N TRP A 37 -2.22 12.02 -2.30
CA TRP A 37 -2.23 12.05 -0.84
C TRP A 37 -3.16 13.18 -0.39
N LYS A 38 -4.20 12.80 0.33
CA LYS A 38 -5.11 13.76 0.93
C LYS A 38 -4.70 13.97 2.39
N TYR A 39 -4.68 15.22 2.83
CA TYR A 39 -4.60 15.60 4.23
C TYR A 39 -5.86 16.40 4.56
N GLU A 40 -6.70 15.84 5.44
CA GLU A 40 -7.96 16.43 5.85
C GLU A 40 -8.07 16.44 7.38
N LYS A 41 -8.46 17.59 7.93
CA LYS A 41 -8.76 17.73 9.35
C LYS A 41 -9.95 18.68 9.52
N SER A 42 -11.14 18.10 9.60
CA SER A 42 -12.42 18.83 9.53
C SER A 42 -12.64 19.79 10.69
N ASP A 43 -12.15 19.49 11.89
CA ASP A 43 -12.24 20.36 13.08
C ASP A 43 -11.42 21.66 12.93
N LEU A 44 -10.41 21.64 12.06
CA LEU A 44 -9.54 22.78 11.79
C LEU A 44 -9.78 23.40 10.41
N ASP A 45 -10.79 22.92 9.67
CA ASP A 45 -11.02 23.27 8.26
C ASP A 45 -9.70 23.22 7.46
N LEU A 46 -9.01 22.08 7.52
CA LEU A 46 -7.79 21.84 6.76
C LEU A 46 -8.07 20.84 5.66
N LEU A 47 -7.78 21.23 4.43
CA LEU A 47 -7.86 20.35 3.26
C LEU A 47 -6.67 20.63 2.34
N CYS A 48 -5.86 19.61 2.11
CA CYS A 48 -4.79 19.60 1.13
C CYS A 48 -4.79 18.29 0.35
N LEU A 49 -4.51 18.36 -0.93
CA LEU A 49 -4.31 17.24 -1.83
C LEU A 49 -2.96 17.40 -2.51
N LEU A 50 -2.11 16.40 -2.37
CA LEU A 50 -0.84 16.29 -3.09
C LEU A 50 -1.05 15.25 -4.19
N SER A 51 -0.66 15.57 -5.42
CA SER A 51 -0.89 14.69 -6.55
C SER A 51 0.39 14.57 -7.37
N PHE A 52 0.83 13.34 -7.56
CA PHE A 52 2.00 12.98 -8.35
C PHE A 52 1.54 12.23 -9.58
N VAL A 53 1.73 12.81 -10.76
CA VAL A 53 1.40 12.17 -12.03
C VAL A 53 2.71 11.81 -12.72
N TYR A 54 2.95 10.51 -12.89
CA TYR A 54 4.09 9.98 -13.60
C TYR A 54 3.68 9.55 -15.01
N ASP A 55 4.27 10.19 -16.01
CA ASP A 55 4.30 9.73 -17.40
C ASP A 55 5.74 9.40 -17.79
N LYS A 56 5.93 8.59 -18.83
CA LYS A 56 7.24 8.23 -19.38
C LYS A 56 8.12 9.44 -19.70
N ASN A 57 7.51 10.58 -20.03
CA ASN A 57 8.25 11.77 -20.48
C ASN A 57 8.31 12.88 -19.41
N SER A 58 7.52 12.78 -18.35
CA SER A 58 7.39 13.84 -17.37
C SER A 58 6.84 13.34 -16.05
N THR A 59 7.32 13.90 -14.95
CA THR A 59 6.66 13.76 -13.66
C THR A 59 6.10 15.12 -13.25
N VAL A 60 4.81 15.13 -12.96
CA VAL A 60 4.07 16.31 -12.51
C VAL A 60 3.78 16.16 -11.02
N PHE A 61 3.97 17.24 -10.28
CA PHE A 61 3.61 17.38 -8.89
C PHE A 61 2.65 18.56 -8.73
N ASN A 62 1.51 18.30 -8.09
CA ASN A 62 0.49 19.30 -7.80
C ASN A 62 0.21 19.36 -6.29
N ILE A 63 -0.04 20.57 -5.81
CA ILE A 63 -0.58 20.82 -4.48
C ILE A 63 -1.87 21.59 -4.65
N THR A 64 -2.98 21.05 -4.16
CA THR A 64 -4.26 21.75 -4.05
C THR A 64 -4.57 21.92 -2.57
N CYS A 65 -4.75 23.15 -2.08
CA CYS A 65 -5.07 23.38 -0.67
C CYS A 65 -6.13 24.47 -0.49
N ASN A 66 -6.83 24.43 0.63
CA ASN A 66 -7.77 25.49 1.00
C ASN A 66 -7.08 26.74 1.57
N ASP A 67 -7.88 27.79 1.72
CA ASP A 67 -7.53 29.08 2.30
C ASP A 67 -6.74 29.00 3.62
N THR A 68 -7.13 28.07 4.51
CA THR A 68 -6.56 27.93 5.85
C THR A 68 -5.09 27.54 5.79
N ILE A 69 -4.74 26.59 4.92
CA ILE A 69 -3.36 26.15 4.68
C ILE A 69 -2.59 27.22 3.90
N TYR A 70 -3.19 27.76 2.84
CA TYR A 70 -2.56 28.78 2.01
C TYR A 70 -2.13 30.03 2.80
N LYS A 71 -2.93 30.44 3.79
CA LYS A 71 -2.60 31.58 4.67
C LYS A 71 -1.29 31.40 5.42
N GLN A 72 -0.84 30.16 5.67
CA GLN A 72 0.42 29.83 6.36
C GLN A 72 1.68 30.05 5.50
N PHE A 73 1.52 30.30 4.21
CA PHE A 73 2.63 30.59 3.29
C PHE A 73 3.05 32.06 3.33
N ASP A 74 4.34 32.30 3.17
CA ASP A 74 4.89 33.65 3.01
C ASP A 74 4.51 34.24 1.63
N PRO A 75 4.63 35.56 1.43
CA PRO A 75 4.23 36.20 0.18
C PRO A 75 4.90 35.64 -1.08
N HIS A 76 6.15 35.19 -0.97
CA HIS A 76 6.86 34.62 -2.11
C HIS A 76 6.25 33.27 -2.50
N MET A 77 6.01 32.38 -1.55
CA MET A 77 5.33 31.11 -1.83
C MET A 77 3.91 31.29 -2.33
N LYS A 78 3.15 32.23 -1.75
CA LYS A 78 1.80 32.56 -2.23
C LYS A 78 1.77 32.93 -3.70
N SER A 79 2.80 33.61 -4.21
CA SER A 79 2.92 33.98 -5.62
C SER A 79 3.09 32.79 -6.58
N LEU A 80 3.43 31.60 -6.06
CA LEU A 80 3.57 30.37 -6.85
C LEU A 80 2.23 29.64 -7.09
N PHE A 81 1.15 30.05 -6.43
CA PHE A 81 -0.15 29.39 -6.52
C PHE A 81 -1.11 30.19 -7.40
N SER A 82 -1.87 29.48 -8.25
CA SER A 82 -3.12 30.00 -8.82
C SER A 82 -4.27 29.84 -7.82
N SER A 83 -5.21 30.77 -7.81
CA SER A 83 -6.35 30.76 -6.87
C SER A 83 -7.68 30.74 -7.62
N ASN A 84 -8.59 29.86 -7.20
CA ASN A 84 -9.97 29.76 -7.72
C ASN A 84 -10.92 29.33 -6.60
N ASN A 85 -11.93 30.15 -6.28
CA ASN A 85 -12.99 29.82 -5.32
C ASN A 85 -12.48 29.16 -4.01
N ASN A 86 -11.64 29.87 -3.25
CA ASN A 86 -11.02 29.43 -1.98
C ASN A 86 -10.12 28.19 -2.07
N THR A 87 -9.79 27.78 -3.30
CA THR A 87 -8.86 26.70 -3.59
C THR A 87 -7.61 27.29 -4.22
N HIS A 88 -6.45 26.86 -3.74
CA HIS A 88 -5.15 27.30 -4.22
C HIS A 88 -4.41 26.11 -4.79
N GLU A 89 -3.90 26.27 -6.01
CA GLU A 89 -3.23 25.23 -6.77
C GLU A 89 -1.80 25.65 -7.10
N TYR A 90 -0.86 24.78 -6.79
CA TYR A 90 0.53 24.88 -7.22
C TYR A 90 0.83 23.70 -8.13
N HIS A 91 1.52 24.00 -9.23
CA HIS A 91 1.84 23.04 -10.28
C HIS A 91 3.33 23.08 -10.60
N TYR A 92 3.97 21.91 -10.59
CA TYR A 92 5.34 21.73 -11.02
C TYR A 92 5.45 20.55 -11.96
N THR A 93 6.09 20.76 -13.11
CA THR A 93 6.38 19.71 -14.07
C THR A 93 7.88 19.60 -14.25
N HIS A 94 8.40 18.41 -14.01
CA HIS A 94 9.78 18.05 -14.35
C HIS A 94 9.76 17.29 -15.68
N GLY A 95 10.34 17.89 -16.72
CA GLY A 95 10.53 17.28 -18.03
C GLY A 95 11.95 16.74 -18.17
N GLU A 96 12.13 15.63 -18.90
CA GLU A 96 13.45 15.06 -19.19
C GLU A 96 14.39 16.12 -19.79
N GLN A 97 15.43 16.53 -19.04
CA GLN A 97 16.64 17.01 -19.67
C GLN A 97 17.32 15.79 -20.29
N ASN A 98 17.27 15.71 -21.63
CA ASN A 98 18.06 14.86 -22.53
C ASN A 98 18.69 13.61 -21.92
N ASN A 99 18.18 12.46 -22.36
CA ASN A 99 18.77 11.12 -22.30
C ASN A 99 20.29 11.09 -22.56
N ASN A 100 21.08 11.44 -21.55
CA ASN A 100 22.40 10.87 -21.35
C ASN A 100 22.19 9.73 -20.39
N SER A 101 22.26 8.52 -20.94
CA SER A 101 22.25 7.23 -20.25
C SER A 101 22.90 7.32 -18.88
N ILE A 102 22.09 7.52 -17.85
CA ILE A 102 22.48 7.20 -16.49
C ILE A 102 22.47 5.68 -16.47
N ASP A 103 23.65 5.11 -16.67
CA ASP A 103 23.95 3.72 -16.38
C ASP A 103 23.93 3.55 -14.86
N SER A 104 22.75 3.72 -14.25
CA SER A 104 22.51 3.49 -12.84
C SER A 104 22.23 2.01 -12.65
N GLN A 105 23.29 1.21 -12.76
CA GLN A 105 23.53 0.21 -11.74
C GLN A 105 23.86 0.93 -10.42
N SER A 106 22.92 1.71 -9.89
CA SER A 106 22.91 1.96 -8.46
C SER A 106 22.66 0.59 -7.86
N LYS A 107 23.72 -0.05 -7.36
CA LYS A 107 23.58 -1.07 -6.34
C LYS A 107 22.68 -0.44 -5.29
N ILE A 108 21.39 -0.79 -5.34
CA ILE A 108 20.52 -0.70 -4.19
C ILE A 108 21.28 -1.54 -3.18
N VAL A 109 21.99 -0.88 -2.28
CA VAL A 109 22.52 -1.52 -1.09
C VAL A 109 21.24 -1.87 -0.36
N SER A 110 20.68 -3.06 -0.63
CA SER A 110 19.69 -3.68 0.24
C SER A 110 20.33 -3.60 1.61
N PRO A 111 19.82 -2.76 2.51
CA PRO A 111 20.36 -2.74 3.84
C PRO A 111 20.10 -4.15 4.36
N ASN A 112 21.15 -4.82 4.84
CA ASN A 112 21.07 -6.15 5.46
C ASN A 112 20.18 -6.06 6.70
N TYR A 113 18.86 -6.07 6.50
CA TYR A 113 17.83 -6.03 7.53
C TYR A 113 17.35 -7.45 7.92
N TYR A 114 18.21 -8.46 7.77
CA TYR A 114 17.94 -9.84 8.22
C TYR A 114 18.56 -10.17 9.58
N LYS A 115 18.67 -9.20 10.47
CA LYS A 115 18.92 -9.45 11.90
C LYS A 115 17.98 -8.56 12.70
N LEU A 116 17.42 -9.12 13.77
CA LEU A 116 16.25 -8.67 14.55
C LEU A 116 14.98 -9.29 13.93
N TYR A 117 14.34 -10.32 14.49
CA TYR A 117 14.02 -10.60 15.89
C TYR A 117 13.98 -12.11 16.15
N ASP A 118 14.63 -12.54 17.23
CA ASP A 118 14.50 -13.88 17.80
C ASP A 118 13.65 -13.75 19.07
N ASN A 119 12.33 -13.66 18.91
CA ASN A 119 11.41 -13.68 20.05
C ASN A 119 10.86 -15.11 20.18
N GLN A 120 11.75 -16.00 20.63
CA GLN A 120 11.45 -17.37 21.02
C GLN A 120 10.57 -17.34 22.27
N ASN A 121 9.35 -17.88 22.17
CA ASN A 121 8.70 -18.72 23.20
C ASN A 121 7.19 -18.98 22.96
N ALA A 122 6.62 -18.60 21.81
CA ALA A 122 5.38 -19.20 21.34
C ALA A 122 5.71 -20.26 20.28
N HIS A 123 5.24 -21.50 20.44
CA HIS A 123 5.33 -22.51 19.38
C HIS A 123 4.44 -22.07 18.22
N THR A 124 5.02 -21.39 17.24
CA THR A 124 4.31 -21.06 16.01
C THR A 124 4.14 -22.33 15.17
N PRO A 125 2.96 -22.55 14.55
CA PRO A 125 2.73 -23.72 13.73
C PRO A 125 3.66 -23.73 12.50
N SER A 126 4.06 -24.92 12.06
CA SER A 126 4.79 -25.09 10.80
C SER A 126 3.88 -24.85 9.60
N THR A 127 4.49 -24.64 8.42
CA THR A 127 3.77 -24.54 7.14
C THR A 127 2.89 -25.76 6.87
N VAL A 128 3.33 -26.96 7.26
CA VAL A 128 2.54 -28.21 7.17
C VAL A 128 1.32 -28.17 8.09
N ALA A 129 1.49 -27.73 9.34
CA ALA A 129 0.38 -27.61 10.28
C ALA A 129 -0.66 -26.59 9.80
N ILE A 130 -0.22 -25.44 9.26
CA ILE A 130 -1.10 -24.46 8.63
C ILE A 130 -1.85 -25.08 7.45
N ALA A 131 -1.14 -25.77 6.55
CA ALA A 131 -1.75 -26.43 5.39
C ALA A 131 -2.84 -27.43 5.82
N GLU A 132 -2.58 -28.25 6.84
CA GLU A 132 -3.54 -29.19 7.42
C GLU A 132 -4.80 -28.50 7.97
N ILE A 133 -4.65 -27.34 8.60
CA ILE A 133 -5.77 -26.54 9.13
C ILE A 133 -6.66 -26.03 7.98
N ILE A 134 -6.06 -25.54 6.90
CA ILE A 134 -6.77 -24.79 5.85
C ILE A 134 -7.16 -25.60 4.62
N LYS A 135 -6.65 -26.83 4.43
CA LYS A 135 -6.82 -27.62 3.19
C LYS A 135 -8.27 -27.87 2.74
N ASN A 136 -9.22 -27.86 3.66
CA ASN A 136 -10.65 -28.08 3.38
C ASN A 136 -11.52 -26.89 3.82
N LYS A 137 -10.92 -25.70 3.90
CA LYS A 137 -11.55 -24.49 4.40
C LYS A 137 -11.80 -23.49 3.29
N LYS A 138 -12.80 -22.63 3.49
CA LYS A 138 -12.99 -21.43 2.66
C LYS A 138 -12.02 -20.35 3.14
N VAL A 139 -11.04 -20.03 2.31
CA VAL A 139 -9.98 -19.07 2.67
C VAL A 139 -9.93 -17.97 1.62
N ALA A 140 -9.62 -16.75 2.06
CA ALA A 140 -9.14 -15.69 1.18
C ALA A 140 -7.71 -15.29 1.53
N LEU A 141 -6.97 -14.85 0.53
CA LEU A 141 -5.62 -14.34 0.67
C LEU A 141 -5.69 -12.82 0.79
N TYR A 142 -4.93 -12.24 1.71
CA TYR A 142 -4.84 -10.80 1.88
C TYR A 142 -3.38 -10.37 1.97
N THR A 143 -2.95 -9.43 1.13
CA THR A 143 -1.53 -9.06 1.00
C THR A 143 -1.32 -7.57 1.23
N GLY A 144 -0.22 -7.26 1.93
CA GLY A 144 0.29 -5.89 2.10
C GLY A 144 1.74 -5.76 1.64
N ALA A 145 2.33 -4.59 1.87
CA ALA A 145 3.58 -4.18 1.22
C ALA A 145 4.78 -5.09 1.53
N GLY A 146 4.75 -5.83 2.64
CA GLY A 146 5.82 -6.74 3.04
C GLY A 146 6.12 -7.84 2.01
N ILE A 147 5.14 -8.25 1.19
CA ILE A 147 5.35 -9.25 0.13
C ILE A 147 6.28 -8.76 -0.99
N SER A 148 6.34 -7.44 -1.18
CA SER A 148 7.17 -6.72 -2.15
C SER A 148 8.44 -6.14 -1.52
N ALA A 149 8.68 -6.40 -0.23
CA ALA A 149 9.82 -5.86 0.50
C ALA A 149 11.16 -6.23 -0.18
N GLY A 150 12.05 -5.24 -0.28
CA GLY A 150 13.34 -5.37 -0.95
C GLY A 150 13.32 -5.05 -2.45
N ILE A 151 12.13 -4.91 -3.06
CA ILE A 151 11.96 -4.48 -4.46
C ILE A 151 11.26 -3.13 -4.50
N VAL A 152 10.14 -3.01 -3.79
CA VAL A 152 9.39 -1.77 -3.61
C VAL A 152 9.60 -1.29 -2.18
N PRO A 153 9.94 -0.01 -1.95
CA PRO A 153 9.99 0.55 -0.61
C PRO A 153 8.64 0.38 0.09
N THR A 154 8.65 -0.10 1.33
CA THR A 154 7.48 -0.09 2.22
C THR A 154 7.02 1.36 2.47
N MET A 155 5.79 1.55 2.93
CA MET A 155 5.29 2.90 3.26
C MET A 155 6.22 3.63 4.24
N LYS A 156 6.69 2.92 5.29
CA LYS A 156 7.63 3.48 6.27
C LYS A 156 8.96 3.91 5.64
N GLU A 157 9.48 3.15 4.68
CA GLU A 157 10.71 3.50 3.96
C GLU A 157 10.49 4.67 3.01
N LEU A 158 9.35 4.71 2.32
CA LEU A 158 8.95 5.82 1.46
C LEU A 158 8.79 7.11 2.28
N GLU A 159 8.02 7.07 3.38
CA GLU A 159 7.88 8.18 4.32
C GLU A 159 9.22 8.65 4.88
N SER A 160 10.11 7.71 5.23
CA SER A 160 11.46 8.05 5.71
C SER A 160 12.27 8.78 4.65
N SER A 161 12.20 8.33 3.39
CA SER A 161 12.89 8.93 2.24
C SER A 161 12.34 10.32 1.90
N LEU A 162 11.04 10.52 2.09
CA LEU A 162 10.35 11.79 1.93
C LEU A 162 10.53 12.72 3.14
N HIS A 163 11.08 12.19 4.24
CA HIS A 163 11.14 12.81 5.56
C HIS A 163 9.77 13.20 6.14
N PHE A 164 8.76 12.36 5.91
CA PHE A 164 7.35 12.56 6.26
C PHE A 164 7.04 12.30 7.75
N TYR A 165 7.78 11.38 8.39
CA TYR A 165 7.56 10.82 9.74
C TYR A 165 7.52 11.82 10.91
N LYS A 166 7.70 13.11 10.67
CA LYS A 166 7.71 14.16 11.72
C LYS A 166 6.45 15.00 11.78
N TYR A 167 5.50 14.84 10.85
CA TYR A 167 4.50 15.90 10.61
C TYR A 167 3.04 15.53 10.91
N HIS A 168 2.78 14.41 11.59
CA HIS A 168 1.44 13.81 11.65
C HIS A 168 0.41 14.55 12.53
N ASN A 169 0.83 15.48 13.41
CA ASN A 169 -0.03 15.93 14.50
C ASN A 169 -0.36 17.43 14.55
N LEU A 170 0.37 18.30 13.84
CA LEU A 170 0.21 19.75 13.97
C LEU A 170 0.23 20.47 12.61
N LEU A 171 -0.64 21.47 12.43
CA LEU A 171 -0.69 22.30 11.22
C LEU A 171 0.67 22.92 10.85
N PRO A 172 1.45 23.50 11.79
CA PRO A 172 2.79 24.04 11.49
C PRO A 172 3.73 23.02 10.85
N ASP A 173 3.68 21.79 11.33
CA ASP A 173 4.50 20.67 10.88
C ASP A 173 4.14 20.29 9.44
N PHE A 174 2.85 20.12 9.15
CA PHE A 174 2.38 19.85 7.79
C PHE A 174 2.72 21.01 6.83
N CYS A 175 2.53 22.26 7.25
CA CYS A 175 2.93 23.41 6.44
C CYS A 175 4.44 23.47 6.21
N MET A 176 5.27 23.11 7.20
CA MET A 176 6.73 23.00 7.00
C MET A 176 7.08 21.94 5.96
N PHE A 177 6.37 20.81 5.95
CA PHE A 177 6.50 19.82 4.90
C PHE A 177 6.15 20.38 3.52
N LEU A 178 5.01 21.06 3.37
CA LEU A 178 4.61 21.72 2.11
C LEU A 178 5.67 22.73 1.64
N LYS A 179 6.24 23.51 2.56
CA LYS A 179 7.32 24.45 2.25
C LYS A 179 8.58 23.74 1.75
N LYS A 180 8.93 22.60 2.38
CA LYS A 180 10.09 21.80 2.01
C LYS A 180 9.93 21.21 0.61
N ILE A 181 8.77 20.63 0.29
CA ILE A 181 8.52 20.01 -1.02
C ILE A 181 8.49 21.06 -2.14
N ILE A 182 7.92 22.24 -1.89
CA ILE A 182 7.96 23.37 -2.84
C ILE A 182 9.40 23.88 -3.04
N LYS A 183 10.26 23.82 -2.02
CA LYS A 183 11.66 24.27 -2.15
C LYS A 183 12.58 23.23 -2.78
N HIS A 184 12.29 21.94 -2.60
CA HIS A 184 13.14 20.82 -2.99
C HIS A 184 12.40 19.83 -3.90
N GLN A 185 11.71 20.35 -4.91
CA GLN A 185 10.81 19.62 -5.79
C GLN A 185 11.50 18.45 -6.49
N ASP A 186 12.73 18.64 -6.99
CA ASP A 186 13.45 17.61 -7.74
C ASP A 186 13.78 16.38 -6.88
N SER A 187 14.15 16.57 -5.61
CA SER A 187 14.44 15.46 -4.69
C SER A 187 13.18 14.63 -4.40
N LEU A 188 12.05 15.31 -4.23
CA LEU A 188 10.74 14.67 -4.06
C LEU A 188 10.38 13.88 -5.31
N LEU A 189 10.44 14.52 -6.48
CA LEU A 189 10.09 13.89 -7.75
C LEU A 189 11.00 12.71 -8.08
N GLN A 190 12.30 12.81 -7.80
CA GLN A 190 13.22 11.70 -7.97
C GLN A 190 12.85 10.52 -7.07
N THR A 191 12.51 10.78 -5.81
CA THR A 191 12.06 9.74 -4.86
C THR A 191 10.78 9.06 -5.34
N MET A 192 9.79 9.86 -5.76
CA MET A 192 8.53 9.34 -6.29
C MET A 192 8.71 8.59 -7.61
N SER A 193 9.57 9.08 -8.51
CA SER A 193 9.89 8.42 -9.78
C SER A 193 10.54 7.06 -9.54
N HIS A 194 11.49 6.97 -8.60
CA HIS A 194 12.08 5.69 -8.21
C HIS A 194 11.04 4.74 -7.63
N PHE A 195 10.16 5.22 -6.76
CA PHE A 195 9.07 4.42 -6.19
C PHE A 195 8.14 3.89 -7.29
N TYR A 196 7.67 4.75 -8.20
CA TYR A 196 6.82 4.34 -9.31
C TYR A 196 7.50 3.35 -10.24
N ASN A 197 8.76 3.60 -10.58
CA ASN A 197 9.55 2.70 -11.40
C ASN A 197 9.66 1.32 -10.73
N ALA A 198 9.86 1.26 -9.40
CA ALA A 198 9.86 0.00 -8.66
C ALA A 198 8.50 -0.72 -8.74
N CYS A 199 7.38 -0.01 -8.51
CA CYS A 199 6.03 -0.59 -8.58
C CYS A 199 5.65 -1.13 -9.97
N ILE A 200 6.02 -0.41 -11.03
CA ILE A 200 5.63 -0.75 -12.41
C ILE A 200 6.62 -1.72 -13.04
N ASN A 201 7.91 -1.48 -12.90
CA ASN A 201 8.96 -2.18 -13.65
C ASN A 201 9.68 -3.25 -12.82
N GLY A 202 9.50 -3.29 -11.49
CA GLY A 202 9.99 -4.37 -10.66
C GLY A 202 9.37 -5.72 -11.03
N ASN A 203 10.05 -6.81 -10.65
CA ASN A 203 9.57 -8.17 -10.92
C ASN A 203 8.87 -8.75 -9.68
N PRO A 204 7.85 -9.62 -9.86
CA PRO A 204 7.26 -10.33 -8.74
C PRO A 204 8.30 -11.13 -7.95
N SER A 205 8.19 -11.12 -6.63
CA SER A 205 9.04 -11.93 -5.74
C SER A 205 8.60 -13.41 -5.70
N THR A 206 9.38 -14.28 -5.07
CA THR A 206 9.01 -15.70 -4.91
C THR A 206 7.71 -15.86 -4.14
N ALA A 207 7.43 -14.98 -3.18
CA ALA A 207 6.16 -14.95 -2.47
C ALA A 207 4.96 -14.65 -3.41
N HIS A 208 5.10 -13.75 -4.38
CA HIS A 208 4.03 -13.48 -5.35
C HIS A 208 3.71 -14.71 -6.21
N TYR A 209 4.72 -15.41 -6.69
CA TYR A 209 4.52 -16.65 -7.43
C TYR A 209 3.89 -17.75 -6.57
N ALA A 210 4.22 -17.81 -5.27
CA ALA A 210 3.57 -18.71 -4.34
C ALA A 210 2.08 -18.36 -4.11
N VAL A 211 1.74 -17.08 -4.01
CA VAL A 211 0.33 -16.62 -4.00
C VAL A 211 -0.39 -17.07 -5.27
N ALA A 212 0.22 -16.87 -6.44
CA ALA A 212 -0.36 -17.27 -7.71
C ALA A 212 -0.60 -18.78 -7.80
N GLN A 213 0.35 -19.58 -7.32
CA GLN A 213 0.19 -21.04 -7.22
C GLN A 213 -0.96 -21.42 -6.29
N LEU A 214 -1.04 -20.80 -5.10
CA LEU A 214 -2.15 -21.05 -4.16
C LEU A 214 -3.50 -20.74 -4.81
N VAL A 215 -3.66 -19.57 -5.43
CA VAL A 215 -4.90 -19.20 -6.13
C VAL A 215 -5.23 -20.19 -7.25
N ALA A 216 -4.23 -20.63 -8.02
CA ALA A 216 -4.42 -21.60 -9.09
C ALA A 216 -4.93 -22.95 -8.56
N ASP A 217 -4.35 -23.45 -7.46
CA ASP A 217 -4.66 -24.76 -6.89
C ASP A 217 -5.97 -24.78 -6.08
N THR A 218 -6.28 -23.70 -5.37
CA THR A 218 -7.39 -23.66 -4.40
C THR A 218 -8.59 -22.85 -4.86
N LYS A 219 -8.42 -21.99 -5.88
CA LYS A 219 -9.40 -20.99 -6.34
C LYS A 219 -9.79 -19.96 -5.28
N TRP A 220 -8.97 -19.76 -4.25
CA TRP A 220 -9.17 -18.71 -3.26
C TRP A 220 -9.06 -17.32 -3.89
N GLN A 221 -9.83 -16.37 -3.36
CA GLN A 221 -9.77 -14.99 -3.80
C GLN A 221 -8.57 -14.26 -3.17
N LEU A 222 -7.97 -13.36 -3.93
CA LEU A 222 -6.86 -12.53 -3.50
C LEU A 222 -7.33 -11.09 -3.34
N ILE A 223 -7.13 -10.56 -2.14
CA ILE A 223 -7.29 -9.14 -1.80
C ILE A 223 -5.90 -8.54 -1.58
N THR A 224 -5.69 -7.31 -2.03
CA THR A 224 -4.43 -6.60 -1.81
C THR A 224 -4.64 -5.12 -1.52
N GLU A 225 -3.80 -4.59 -0.65
CA GLU A 225 -3.59 -3.14 -0.47
C GLU A 225 -2.43 -2.62 -1.32
N ASN A 226 -1.68 -3.53 -1.97
CA ASN A 226 -0.50 -3.14 -2.71
C ASN A 226 -0.87 -2.36 -3.96
N VAL A 227 -0.13 -1.29 -4.16
CA VAL A 227 -0.26 -0.41 -5.32
C VAL A 227 0.69 -0.80 -6.45
N ASP A 228 1.63 -1.71 -6.19
CA ASP A 228 2.45 -2.34 -7.22
C ASP A 228 1.65 -3.30 -8.10
N LEU A 229 2.25 -3.72 -9.22
CA LEU A 229 1.60 -4.60 -10.21
C LEU A 229 2.08 -6.04 -10.15
N PHE A 230 2.68 -6.46 -9.03
CA PHE A 230 3.39 -7.74 -9.02
C PHE A 230 2.43 -8.91 -9.05
N HIS A 231 1.28 -8.84 -8.39
CA HIS A 231 0.23 -9.87 -8.52
C HIS A 231 -0.28 -9.97 -9.96
N GLN A 232 -0.52 -8.84 -10.61
CA GLN A 232 -0.99 -8.77 -12.00
C GLN A 232 0.05 -9.36 -12.97
N LYS A 233 1.34 -9.12 -12.73
CA LYS A 233 2.43 -9.72 -13.50
C LYS A 233 2.56 -11.22 -13.32
N THR A 234 2.01 -11.80 -12.25
CA THR A 234 1.89 -13.27 -12.11
C THR A 234 0.64 -13.84 -12.81
N GLY A 235 -0.17 -12.99 -13.45
CA GLY A 235 -1.40 -13.38 -14.14
C GLY A 235 -2.66 -13.36 -13.26
N LEU A 236 -2.55 -12.88 -12.02
CA LEU A 236 -3.69 -12.73 -11.12
C LEU A 236 -4.45 -11.42 -11.37
N VAL A 237 -5.72 -11.39 -11.00
CA VAL A 237 -6.51 -10.16 -10.94
C VAL A 237 -6.99 -9.99 -9.50
N PRO A 238 -6.22 -9.30 -8.64
CA PRO A 238 -6.58 -9.13 -7.24
C PRO A 238 -7.75 -8.17 -7.08
N ILE A 239 -8.52 -8.35 -6.00
CA ILE A 239 -9.50 -7.39 -5.51
C ILE A 239 -8.73 -6.32 -4.73
N LEU A 240 -8.83 -5.07 -5.15
CA LEU A 240 -8.17 -3.95 -4.47
C LEU A 240 -9.01 -3.51 -3.27
N ALA A 241 -8.44 -3.63 -2.06
CA ALA A 241 -9.15 -3.34 -0.81
C ALA A 241 -9.57 -1.86 -0.70
N THR A 242 -8.84 -0.97 -1.36
CA THR A 242 -9.05 0.49 -1.31
C THR A 242 -10.07 1.00 -2.32
N GLN A 243 -10.54 0.15 -3.24
CA GLN A 243 -11.47 0.54 -4.29
C GLN A 243 -12.93 0.39 -3.88
N SER A 244 -13.67 1.51 -3.93
CA SER A 244 -15.06 1.60 -3.48
C SER A 244 -16.02 0.64 -4.22
N GLU A 245 -15.75 0.37 -5.49
CA GLU A 245 -16.50 -0.55 -6.33
C GLU A 245 -16.40 -2.00 -5.85
N ASN A 246 -15.35 -2.34 -5.10
CA ASN A 246 -15.14 -3.69 -4.56
C ASN A 246 -15.82 -3.90 -3.21
N ILE A 247 -16.45 -2.87 -2.61
CA ILE A 247 -17.06 -2.98 -1.27
C ILE A 247 -18.07 -4.12 -1.23
N ALA A 248 -19.04 -4.17 -2.14
CA ALA A 248 -20.08 -5.22 -2.11
C ALA A 248 -19.48 -6.63 -2.23
N HIS A 249 -18.44 -6.80 -3.04
CA HIS A 249 -17.72 -8.07 -3.17
C HIS A 249 -16.99 -8.42 -1.88
N ILE A 250 -16.23 -7.49 -1.30
CA ILE A 250 -15.53 -7.66 -0.03
C ILE A 250 -16.51 -8.04 1.10
N GLN A 251 -17.66 -7.38 1.17
CA GLN A 251 -18.71 -7.67 2.15
C GLN A 251 -19.21 -9.11 2.03
N GLN A 252 -19.52 -9.54 0.81
CA GLN A 252 -19.94 -10.92 0.56
C GLN A 252 -18.84 -11.90 0.98
N LEU A 253 -17.61 -11.68 0.53
CA LEU A 253 -16.46 -12.54 0.85
C LEU A 253 -16.26 -12.70 2.35
N CYS A 254 -16.33 -11.62 3.13
CA CYS A 254 -16.14 -11.63 4.58
C CYS A 254 -17.16 -12.53 5.31
N THR A 255 -18.34 -12.74 4.73
CA THR A 255 -19.38 -13.62 5.30
C THR A 255 -19.25 -15.08 4.85
N GLU A 256 -18.53 -15.34 3.75
CA GLU A 256 -18.38 -16.67 3.17
C GLU A 256 -17.13 -17.42 3.61
N VAL A 257 -16.04 -16.70 3.91
CA VAL A 257 -14.75 -17.31 4.27
C VAL A 257 -14.64 -17.59 5.76
N GLU A 258 -14.00 -18.71 6.08
CA GLU A 258 -13.68 -19.13 7.44
C GLU A 258 -12.33 -18.57 7.90
N TYR A 259 -11.38 -18.38 6.97
CA TYR A 259 -10.03 -17.93 7.25
C TYR A 259 -9.58 -16.81 6.31
N ILE A 260 -8.76 -15.89 6.84
CA ILE A 260 -7.96 -14.95 6.04
C ILE A 260 -6.48 -15.29 6.22
N LEU A 261 -5.76 -15.54 5.14
CA LEU A 261 -4.30 -15.63 5.15
C LEU A 261 -3.71 -14.23 4.87
N ALA A 262 -3.33 -13.52 5.94
CA ALA A 262 -2.78 -12.17 5.88
C ALA A 262 -1.26 -12.21 5.72
N ILE A 263 -0.74 -11.82 4.55
CA ILE A 263 0.64 -12.03 4.10
C ILE A 263 1.37 -10.69 3.98
N GLY A 264 2.49 -10.55 4.70
CA GLY A 264 3.33 -9.36 4.58
C GLY A 264 2.66 -8.07 5.07
N LEU A 265 1.72 -8.18 6.01
CA LEU A 265 1.07 -7.04 6.67
C LEU A 265 1.68 -6.84 8.06
N SER A 266 2.15 -5.63 8.34
CA SER A 266 2.50 -5.21 9.70
C SER A 266 1.30 -4.62 10.44
N GLU A 267 0.39 -3.96 9.71
CA GLU A 267 -0.76 -3.22 10.23
C GLU A 267 -1.95 -3.38 9.26
N ASP A 268 -3.18 -3.21 9.76
CA ASP A 268 -4.42 -3.28 8.98
C ASP A 268 -4.84 -1.89 8.48
N GLN A 269 -4.08 -1.32 7.55
CA GLN A 269 -4.22 0.10 7.17
C GLN A 269 -5.58 0.40 6.51
N SER A 270 -6.10 -0.49 5.66
CA SER A 270 -7.43 -0.36 5.04
C SER A 270 -8.58 -0.77 5.96
N SER A 271 -8.29 -1.20 7.19
CA SER A 271 -9.28 -1.76 8.13
C SER A 271 -10.02 -3.01 7.62
N PHE A 272 -9.50 -3.69 6.58
CA PHE A 272 -10.12 -4.88 6.01
C PHE A 272 -10.20 -6.04 7.02
N LEU A 273 -9.14 -6.30 7.79
CA LEU A 273 -9.13 -7.40 8.77
C LEU A 273 -10.09 -7.12 9.93
N SER A 274 -10.12 -5.87 10.38
CA SER A 274 -11.07 -5.38 11.39
C SER A 274 -12.51 -5.52 10.91
N TYR A 275 -12.75 -5.18 9.63
CA TYR A 275 -14.05 -5.35 8.99
C TYR A 275 -14.44 -6.84 8.87
N PHE A 276 -13.51 -7.71 8.46
CA PHE A 276 -13.70 -9.16 8.43
C PHE A 276 -14.16 -9.70 9.79
N LYS A 277 -13.49 -9.33 10.89
CA LYS A 277 -13.88 -9.74 12.26
C LYS A 277 -15.25 -9.22 12.67
N LYS A 278 -15.65 -8.04 12.21
CA LYS A 278 -17.00 -7.50 12.46
C LYS A 278 -18.08 -8.33 11.74
N CYS A 279 -17.81 -8.73 10.50
CA CYS A 279 -18.74 -9.54 9.70
C CYS A 279 -18.75 -11.02 10.10
N ASN A 280 -17.60 -11.56 10.51
CA ASN A 280 -17.42 -12.93 10.92
C ASN A 280 -16.57 -12.99 12.22
N PRO A 281 -17.21 -12.82 13.40
CA PRO A 281 -16.50 -12.81 14.69
C PRO A 281 -15.78 -14.12 15.02
N THR A 282 -16.20 -15.23 14.41
CA THR A 282 -15.58 -16.55 14.57
C THR A 282 -14.50 -16.84 13.51
N GLY A 283 -14.37 -15.99 12.51
CA GLY A 283 -13.38 -16.13 11.45
C GLY A 283 -11.96 -16.00 12.00
N ILE A 284 -11.02 -16.75 11.43
CA ILE A 284 -9.63 -16.81 11.93
C ILE A 284 -8.70 -16.10 10.95
N ILE A 285 -7.83 -15.24 11.46
CA ILE A 285 -6.76 -14.63 10.69
C ILE A 285 -5.49 -15.44 10.92
N ILE A 286 -4.81 -15.79 9.83
CA ILE A 286 -3.48 -16.39 9.85
C ILE A 286 -2.50 -15.34 9.34
N GLY A 287 -1.79 -14.67 10.24
CA GLY A 287 -0.76 -13.70 9.90
C GLY A 287 0.55 -14.40 9.51
N CYS A 288 1.04 -14.13 8.30
CA CYS A 288 2.33 -14.60 7.78
C CYS A 288 3.30 -13.42 7.74
N ASN A 289 4.15 -13.32 8.76
CA ASN A 289 5.10 -12.21 8.87
C ASN A 289 6.30 -12.59 9.76
N LEU A 290 7.41 -11.88 9.59
CA LEU A 290 8.65 -12.05 10.37
C LEU A 290 8.41 -11.78 11.87
N VAL A 291 7.59 -10.78 12.18
CA VAL A 291 7.21 -10.38 13.53
C VAL A 291 5.70 -10.56 13.68
N ARG A 292 5.23 -10.97 14.87
CA ARG A 292 3.80 -11.11 15.16
C ARG A 292 3.12 -9.75 14.97
N PRO A 293 2.17 -9.60 14.05
CA PRO A 293 1.46 -8.34 13.88
C PRO A 293 0.49 -8.08 15.02
N ASP A 294 0.32 -6.81 15.39
CA ASP A 294 -0.54 -6.39 16.50
C ASP A 294 -2.05 -6.57 16.21
N TYR A 295 -2.43 -6.72 14.94
CA TYR A 295 -3.81 -6.97 14.54
C TYR A 295 -4.30 -8.41 14.85
N LEU A 296 -3.40 -9.32 15.23
CA LEU A 296 -3.76 -10.71 15.57
C LEU A 296 -4.27 -10.81 17.00
N SER A 297 -5.52 -11.24 17.16
CA SER A 297 -6.10 -11.58 18.47
C SER A 297 -5.59 -12.92 19.02
N ASP A 298 -6.02 -13.29 20.23
CA ASP A 298 -5.66 -14.55 20.88
C ASP A 298 -6.21 -15.79 20.16
N THR A 299 -7.27 -15.64 19.36
CA THR A 299 -7.84 -16.72 18.56
C THR A 299 -7.17 -16.87 17.19
N ASP A 300 -6.34 -15.89 16.80
CA ASP A 300 -5.67 -15.85 15.51
C ASP A 300 -4.31 -16.55 15.54
N ILE A 301 -3.87 -16.97 14.36
CA ILE A 301 -2.66 -17.79 14.19
C ILE A 301 -1.55 -16.93 13.60
N TRP A 302 -0.33 -17.09 14.12
CA TRP A 302 0.86 -16.46 13.55
C TRP A 302 1.78 -17.52 12.94
N LEU A 303 1.89 -17.51 11.61
CA LEU A 303 2.91 -18.25 10.88
C LEU A 303 4.17 -17.37 10.79
N ALA A 304 5.09 -17.57 11.73
CA ALA A 304 6.34 -16.81 11.78
C ALA A 304 7.30 -17.22 10.67
N GLY A 305 7.96 -16.23 10.06
CA GLY A 305 9.10 -16.46 9.18
C GLY A 305 9.16 -15.51 7.99
N ASP A 306 10.22 -15.66 7.20
CA ASP A 306 10.41 -14.95 5.95
C ASP A 306 9.42 -15.48 4.92
N ILE A 307 8.46 -14.63 4.52
CA ILE A 307 7.41 -14.97 3.54
C ILE A 307 7.96 -15.36 2.17
N GLN A 308 9.20 -14.96 1.83
CA GLN A 308 9.87 -15.40 0.61
C GLN A 308 10.24 -16.90 0.64
N LYS A 309 10.18 -17.53 1.82
CA LYS A 309 10.44 -18.96 2.06
C LYS A 309 9.20 -19.71 2.54
N THR A 310 8.53 -19.18 3.58
CA THR A 310 7.39 -19.86 4.21
C THR A 310 6.20 -20.00 3.27
N LEU A 311 5.96 -19.01 2.40
CA LEU A 311 4.83 -19.04 1.48
C LEU A 311 5.02 -20.03 0.33
N PRO A 312 6.20 -20.11 -0.35
CA PRO A 312 6.50 -21.21 -1.28
C PRO A 312 6.36 -22.61 -0.65
N GLU A 313 6.83 -22.80 0.58
CA GLU A 313 6.67 -24.08 1.31
C GLU A 313 5.20 -24.43 1.56
N LEU A 314 4.40 -23.45 1.98
CA LEU A 314 2.96 -23.60 2.17
C LEU A 314 2.27 -23.94 0.83
N ALA A 315 2.58 -23.20 -0.24
CA ALA A 315 2.03 -23.44 -1.57
C ALA A 315 2.37 -24.86 -2.08
N HIS A 316 3.63 -25.27 -1.93
CA HIS A 316 4.05 -26.63 -2.27
C HIS A 316 3.27 -27.68 -1.47
N THR A 317 3.14 -27.51 -0.16
CA THR A 317 2.39 -28.44 0.70
C THR A 317 0.91 -28.53 0.30
N MET A 318 0.28 -27.39 0.02
CA MET A 318 -1.12 -27.34 -0.44
C MET A 318 -1.31 -28.05 -1.79
N SER A 319 -0.36 -27.91 -2.72
CA SER A 319 -0.41 -28.61 -4.02
C SER A 319 -0.40 -30.15 -3.89
N LEU A 320 0.26 -30.68 -2.85
CA LEU A 320 0.26 -32.11 -2.55
C LEU A 320 -1.08 -32.61 -2.02
N PHE A 321 -1.90 -31.72 -1.45
CA PHE A 321 -3.26 -32.05 -1.00
C PHE A 321 -4.29 -31.96 -2.12
N THR A 322 -4.10 -31.06 -3.08
CA THR A 322 -5.03 -30.87 -4.21
C THR A 322 -4.81 -31.90 -5.32
N SER A 323 -3.56 -32.30 -5.59
CA SER A 323 -3.19 -33.28 -6.63
C SER A 323 -3.62 -34.74 -6.35
N LYS A 324 -4.06 -35.05 -5.13
CA LYS A 324 -4.51 -36.40 -4.73
C LYS A 324 -6.00 -36.65 -4.96
N LYS A 325 -6.71 -35.77 -5.68
CA LYS A 325 -8.13 -35.92 -6.05
C LYS A 325 -8.27 -36.30 -7.51
#